data_AF-A0A8B7YAV8-F1
#
_entry.id   AF-A0A8B7YAV8-F1
#
_cell.length_a   1.000
_cell.length_b   1.000
_cell.length_c   1.000
_cell.angle_alpha   90.00
_cell.angle_beta   90.00
_cell.angle_gamma   90.00
#
_symmetry.space_group_name_H-M   'P 1'
#
loop_
_entity.id
_entity.type
_entity.pdbx_description
1 polymer ?
#
loop_
_entity_poly.entity_id
_entity_poly.type
_entity_poly.pdbx_seq_one_letter_code
_entity_poly.pdbx_strand_id
1 'polypeptide(L)'
;MVCRHRRSLAVYSLQTFAAVVKRTGPTAVIMCSTLASVCGLLSQVTRQFSNTLMLVFTLVLCLASVIEGGMPAAPRNLTLVGQVLSKQVKISWVPGNPRDNLTDYVIVNRAQGSDTMTVSRIDPEYTFYTLKDLKEETSYIVYVKAAVGNVRSLSSVMLEFRTPRTEGLHRTFTTSAADLVIVVMVLALWLAALSLFVRTWRKKMSGAATSTGGTGTPLAMRLRSRYRKPWMWSQKYRPGRAYPAT
;
A
#
# COMPACT_ATOMS: atom_id res chain seq x y z
N MET A 1 44.07 -67.82 26.86
CA MET A 1 45.29 -67.24 26.25
C MET A 1 44.83 -65.99 25.52
N VAL A 2 45.13 -64.75 25.91
CA VAL A 2 46.42 -64.06 25.77
C VAL A 2 46.45 -62.88 26.76
N CYS A 3 47.34 -62.93 27.73
CA CYS A 3 47.73 -61.81 28.61
C CYS A 3 49.25 -61.70 28.53
N ARG A 4 49.81 -60.82 27.69
CA ARG A 4 51.20 -60.31 27.81
C ARG A 4 51.59 -59.40 26.62
N HIS A 5 51.27 -58.11 26.67
CA HIS A 5 52.02 -57.13 25.86
C HIS A 5 51.86 -55.64 26.27
N ARG A 6 51.84 -55.33 27.58
CA ARG A 6 51.72 -53.92 28.03
C ARG A 6 52.63 -53.52 29.18
N ARG A 7 53.83 -54.13 29.29
CA ARG A 7 54.82 -53.78 30.32
C ARG A 7 56.20 -53.39 29.80
N SER A 8 56.43 -53.34 28.48
CA SER A 8 57.80 -53.22 27.96
C SER A 8 58.29 -51.80 27.64
N LEU A 9 57.43 -50.79 27.56
CA LEU A 9 57.87 -49.43 27.17
C LEU A 9 58.15 -48.48 28.35
N ALA A 10 57.65 -48.78 29.56
CA ALA A 10 57.90 -47.94 30.74
C ALA A 10 59.28 -48.20 31.40
N VAL A 11 59.89 -49.36 31.15
CA VAL A 11 61.16 -49.74 31.80
C VAL A 11 62.37 -49.16 31.06
N TYR A 12 62.26 -48.93 29.74
CA TYR A 12 63.37 -48.39 28.94
C TYR A 12 63.65 -46.90 29.17
N SER A 13 62.68 -46.09 29.65
CA SER A 13 62.94 -44.66 29.92
C SER A 13 63.60 -44.40 31.29
N LEU A 14 63.36 -45.27 32.27
CA LEU A 14 63.92 -45.15 33.62
C LEU A 14 65.41 -45.54 33.68
N GLN A 15 65.85 -46.50 32.86
CA GLN A 15 67.26 -46.89 32.81
C GLN A 15 68.15 -45.86 32.11
N THR A 16 67.64 -45.14 31.11
CA THR A 16 68.38 -44.03 30.47
C THR A 16 68.48 -42.79 31.35
N PHE A 17 67.49 -42.52 32.23
CA PHE A 17 67.58 -41.41 33.18
C PHE A 17 68.62 -41.66 34.28
N ALA A 18 68.73 -42.90 34.78
CA ALA A 18 69.70 -43.24 35.82
C ALA A 18 71.17 -43.15 35.36
N ALA A 19 71.43 -43.40 34.06
CA ALA A 19 72.78 -43.32 33.49
C ALA A 19 73.23 -41.87 33.23
N VAL A 20 72.31 -40.95 32.91
CA VAL A 20 72.62 -39.53 32.67
C VAL A 20 72.82 -38.76 33.98
N VAL A 21 72.02 -39.04 35.01
CA VAL A 21 72.14 -38.40 36.34
C VAL A 21 73.48 -38.69 37.03
N LYS A 22 74.16 -39.78 36.67
CA LYS A 22 75.47 -40.13 37.24
C LYS A 22 76.65 -39.32 36.69
N ARG A 23 76.47 -38.57 35.59
CA ARG A 23 77.54 -37.79 34.93
C ARG A 23 77.43 -36.28 35.09
N THR A 24 76.32 -35.77 35.60
CA THR A 24 76.10 -34.35 35.85
C THR A 24 75.60 -34.20 37.26
N GLY A 25 76.36 -33.49 38.11
CA GLY A 25 76.07 -33.34 39.53
C GLY A 25 74.66 -32.79 39.84
N PRO A 26 74.30 -32.71 41.14
CA PRO A 26 72.94 -32.38 41.62
C PRO A 26 72.34 -31.07 41.07
N THR A 27 73.17 -30.17 40.52
CA THR A 27 72.76 -28.93 39.86
C THR A 27 71.98 -29.15 38.56
N ALA A 28 72.27 -30.21 37.80
CA ALA A 28 71.60 -30.49 36.52
C ALA A 28 70.16 -31.03 36.71
N VAL A 29 69.91 -31.77 37.80
CA VAL A 29 68.58 -32.32 38.12
C VAL A 29 67.63 -31.23 38.61
N ILE A 30 68.15 -30.26 39.38
CA ILE A 30 67.39 -29.09 39.86
C ILE A 30 67.07 -28.12 38.71
N MET A 31 67.97 -27.94 37.74
CA MET A 31 67.68 -27.16 36.53
C MET A 31 66.62 -27.84 35.64
N CYS A 32 66.62 -29.17 35.54
CA CYS A 32 65.66 -29.90 34.70
C CYS A 32 64.22 -29.88 35.27
N SER A 33 64.06 -29.98 36.59
CA SER A 33 62.74 -29.90 37.26
C SER A 33 62.15 -28.49 37.25
N THR A 34 62.99 -27.45 37.39
CA THR A 34 62.56 -26.05 37.29
C THR A 34 62.16 -25.67 35.86
N LEU A 35 62.90 -26.13 34.84
CA LEU A 35 62.53 -25.93 33.44
C LEU A 35 61.22 -26.63 33.05
N ALA A 36 60.98 -27.85 33.54
CA ALA A 36 59.72 -28.56 33.30
C ALA A 36 58.51 -27.85 33.94
N SER A 37 58.68 -27.31 35.16
CA SER A 37 57.66 -26.52 35.85
C SER A 37 57.35 -25.20 35.12
N VAL A 38 58.38 -24.47 34.72
CA VAL A 38 58.25 -23.23 33.94
C VAL A 38 57.59 -23.50 32.58
N CYS A 39 57.91 -24.60 31.90
CA CYS A 39 57.26 -24.99 30.65
C CYS A 39 55.76 -25.34 30.84
N GLY A 40 55.41 -25.98 31.96
CA GLY A 40 54.02 -26.27 32.32
C GLY A 40 53.22 -25.00 32.60
N LEU A 41 53.79 -24.05 33.34
CA LEU A 41 53.21 -22.73 33.59
C LEU A 41 53.05 -21.93 32.30
N LEU A 42 54.06 -21.90 31.42
CA LEU A 42 53.96 -21.23 30.12
C LEU A 42 52.88 -21.87 29.23
N SER A 43 52.79 -23.20 29.18
CA SER A 43 51.72 -23.89 28.44
C SER A 43 50.34 -23.63 29.05
N GLN A 44 50.23 -23.47 30.37
CA GLN A 44 48.96 -23.19 31.02
C GLN A 44 48.55 -21.74 30.75
N VAL A 45 49.49 -20.81 30.82
CA VAL A 45 49.31 -19.39 30.51
C VAL A 45 48.93 -19.18 29.04
N THR A 46 49.59 -19.85 28.09
CA THR A 46 49.23 -19.75 26.66
C THR A 46 47.85 -20.32 26.37
N ARG A 47 47.43 -21.40 27.04
CA ARG A 47 46.06 -21.95 26.93
C ARG A 47 45.03 -21.01 27.54
N GLN A 48 45.33 -20.38 28.68
CA GLN A 48 44.45 -19.39 29.30
C GLN A 48 44.28 -18.17 28.39
N PHE A 49 45.36 -17.65 27.80
CA PHE A 49 45.29 -16.57 26.80
C PHE A 49 44.54 -16.98 25.53
N SER A 50 44.70 -18.23 25.06
CA SER A 50 43.95 -18.73 23.90
C SER A 50 42.45 -18.81 24.19
N ASN A 51 42.05 -19.29 25.37
CA ASN A 51 40.64 -19.42 25.74
C ASN A 51 39.98 -18.06 25.94
N THR A 52 40.67 -17.12 26.59
CA THR A 52 40.16 -15.75 26.75
C THR A 52 40.10 -15.02 25.42
N LEU A 53 41.09 -15.19 24.54
CA LEU A 53 41.07 -14.60 23.20
C LEU A 53 39.94 -15.17 22.34
N MET A 54 39.69 -16.48 22.41
CA MET A 54 38.54 -17.10 21.74
C MET A 54 37.21 -16.62 22.31
N LEU A 55 37.08 -16.49 23.63
CA LEU A 55 35.88 -15.93 24.26
C LEU A 55 35.64 -14.48 23.87
N VAL A 56 36.69 -13.65 23.88
CA VAL A 56 36.61 -12.24 23.46
C VAL A 56 36.26 -12.15 21.99
N PHE A 57 36.88 -12.95 21.11
CA PHE A 57 36.55 -12.97 19.68
C PHE A 57 35.10 -13.42 19.43
N THR A 58 34.64 -14.46 20.14
CA THR A 58 33.25 -14.92 20.06
C THR A 58 32.28 -13.86 20.57
N LEU A 59 32.61 -13.19 21.67
CA LEU A 59 31.81 -12.10 22.22
C LEU A 59 31.80 -10.88 21.30
N VAL A 60 32.92 -10.55 20.65
CA VAL A 60 33.02 -9.49 19.64
C VAL A 60 32.21 -9.83 18.39
N LEU A 61 32.24 -11.08 17.91
CA LEU A 61 31.40 -11.53 16.80
C LEU A 61 29.91 -11.54 17.17
N CYS A 62 29.56 -11.99 18.38
CA CYS A 62 28.19 -11.92 18.88
C CYS A 62 27.72 -10.47 19.01
N LEU A 63 28.54 -9.57 19.56
CA LEU A 63 28.23 -8.14 19.60
C LEU A 63 28.10 -7.55 18.19
N ALA A 64 28.96 -7.94 17.24
CA ALA A 64 28.86 -7.51 15.85
C ALA A 64 27.52 -7.94 15.22
N SER A 65 27.06 -9.18 15.46
CA SER A 65 25.76 -9.65 14.98
C SER A 65 24.56 -8.94 15.63
N VAL A 66 24.71 -8.41 16.85
CA VAL A 66 23.67 -7.60 17.52
C VAL A 66 23.58 -6.19 16.93
N ILE A 67 24.68 -5.64 16.41
CA ILE A 67 24.73 -4.28 15.88
C ILE A 67 24.17 -4.20 14.44
N GLU A 68 24.05 -5.31 13.72
CA GLU A 68 23.42 -5.34 12.39
C GLU A 68 21.91 -5.02 12.42
N GLY A 69 21.27 -5.06 13.60
CA GLY A 69 19.91 -4.58 13.83
C GLY A 69 19.79 -3.07 14.02
N GLY A 70 20.59 -2.28 13.30
CA GLY A 70 20.63 -0.81 13.43
C GLY A 70 19.25 -0.17 13.26
N MET A 71 18.95 0.83 14.09
CA MET A 71 17.67 1.53 14.04
C MET A 71 17.41 2.11 12.64
N PRO A 72 16.27 1.81 11.98
CA PRO A 72 16.00 2.33 10.64
C PRO A 72 15.95 3.86 10.64
N ALA A 73 16.38 4.49 9.56
CA ALA A 73 16.28 5.93 9.42
C ALA A 73 14.82 6.36 9.27
N ALA A 74 14.51 7.54 9.83
CA ALA A 74 13.17 8.09 9.75
C ALA A 74 12.77 8.40 8.29
N PRO A 75 11.50 8.16 7.92
CA PRO A 75 10.94 8.64 6.67
C PRO A 75 11.03 10.17 6.54
N ARG A 76 11.22 10.65 5.32
CA ARG A 76 11.43 12.07 4.99
C ARG A 76 10.32 12.61 4.10
N ASN A 77 10.21 13.94 3.98
CA ASN A 77 9.28 14.62 3.07
C ASN A 77 7.83 14.11 3.16
N LEU A 78 7.27 14.08 4.37
CA LEU A 78 5.86 13.75 4.56
C LEU A 78 5.00 14.91 4.03
N THR A 79 4.20 14.65 3.01
CA THR A 79 3.37 15.66 2.32
C THR A 79 1.96 15.18 2.07
N LEU A 80 1.03 16.13 1.92
CA LEU A 80 -0.33 15.89 1.47
C LEU A 80 -0.34 15.78 -0.06
N VAL A 81 -1.01 14.75 -0.58
CA VAL A 81 -1.17 14.54 -2.03
C VAL A 81 -2.59 14.89 -2.42
N GLY A 82 -2.75 15.92 -3.24
CA GLY A 82 -4.04 16.40 -3.71
C GLY A 82 -4.78 17.24 -2.66
N GLN A 83 -6.12 17.27 -2.77
CA GLN A 83 -6.97 18.04 -1.87
C GLN A 83 -7.27 17.26 -0.59
N VAL A 84 -7.34 17.97 0.54
CA VAL A 84 -7.83 17.41 1.81
C VAL A 84 -9.35 17.33 1.72
N LEU A 85 -9.90 16.11 1.78
CA LEU A 85 -11.35 15.93 1.84
C LEU A 85 -11.80 15.92 3.30
N SER A 86 -13.10 16.10 3.50
CA SER A 86 -13.72 16.18 4.83
C SER A 86 -13.55 14.92 5.67
N LYS A 87 -13.49 13.74 5.02
CA LYS A 87 -13.35 12.43 5.68
C LYS A 87 -12.13 11.62 5.26
N GLN A 88 -11.36 12.12 4.30
CA GLN A 88 -10.20 11.39 3.78
C GLN A 88 -9.10 12.33 3.32
N VAL A 89 -7.86 11.88 3.43
CA VAL A 89 -6.73 12.59 2.84
C VAL A 89 -5.66 11.60 2.42
N LYS A 90 -5.00 11.89 1.30
CA LYS A 90 -3.87 11.09 0.83
C LYS A 90 -2.58 11.75 1.27
N ILE A 91 -1.68 10.96 1.85
CA ILE A 91 -0.34 11.37 2.27
C ILE A 91 0.71 10.56 1.50
N SER A 92 1.89 11.15 1.32
CA SER A 92 3.06 10.48 0.76
C SER A 92 4.32 10.85 1.54
N TRP A 93 5.30 9.94 1.54
CA TRP A 93 6.61 10.16 2.14
C TRP A 93 7.72 9.58 1.27
N VAL A 94 8.95 9.93 1.60
CA VAL A 94 10.17 9.39 1.00
C VAL A 94 10.82 8.43 2.00
N PRO A 95 11.19 7.20 1.58
CA PRO A 95 11.84 6.22 2.45
C PRO A 95 13.21 6.72 2.92
N GLY A 96 13.52 6.54 4.21
CA GLY A 96 14.84 6.88 4.77
C GLY A 96 15.91 5.80 4.53
N ASN A 97 15.48 4.54 4.40
CA ASN A 97 16.31 3.37 4.14
C ASN A 97 15.93 2.73 2.79
N PRO A 98 16.80 1.89 2.21
CA PRO A 98 16.41 0.98 1.14
C PRO A 98 15.20 0.14 1.57
N ARG A 99 14.24 -0.04 0.67
CA ARG A 99 12.96 -0.71 0.96
C ARG A 99 13.15 -2.17 1.39
N ASP A 100 14.16 -2.84 0.85
CA ASP A 100 14.45 -4.26 1.07
C ASP A 100 14.81 -4.59 2.53
N ASN A 101 15.18 -3.58 3.31
CA ASN A 101 15.52 -3.74 4.72
C ASN A 101 14.34 -3.42 5.65
N LEU A 102 13.20 -2.97 5.13
CA LEU A 102 12.05 -2.53 5.92
C LEU A 102 11.00 -3.63 6.00
N THR A 103 10.35 -3.73 7.16
CA THR A 103 9.23 -4.65 7.38
C THR A 103 7.90 -3.96 7.16
N ASP A 104 7.74 -2.74 7.68
CA ASP A 104 6.52 -1.96 7.56
C ASP A 104 6.76 -0.46 7.85
N TYR A 105 5.82 0.37 7.41
CA TYR A 105 5.67 1.75 7.86
C TYR A 105 4.51 1.86 8.83
N VAL A 106 4.78 2.48 9.98
CA VAL A 106 3.78 2.75 11.01
C VAL A 106 3.37 4.21 10.89
N ILE A 107 2.15 4.44 10.40
CA ILE A 107 1.54 5.75 10.32
C ILE A 107 0.74 5.99 11.58
N VAL A 108 0.98 7.14 12.18
CA VAL A 108 0.27 7.58 13.36
C VAL A 108 -0.55 8.81 12.99
N ASN A 109 -1.86 8.74 13.23
CA ASN A 109 -2.73 9.92 13.20
C ASN A 109 -3.26 10.24 14.60
N ARG A 110 -3.46 11.53 14.88
CA ARG A 110 -4.10 12.01 16.09
C ARG A 110 -4.91 13.25 15.76
N ALA A 111 -6.15 13.32 16.22
CA ALA A 111 -6.92 14.56 16.19
C ALA A 111 -6.42 15.51 17.27
N GLN A 112 -6.24 16.79 16.94
CA GLN A 112 -5.81 17.81 17.89
C GLN A 112 -6.88 17.94 19.00
N GLY A 113 -6.46 17.81 20.26
CA GLY A 113 -7.37 17.78 21.40
C GLY A 113 -8.02 16.41 21.68
N SER A 114 -7.64 15.34 20.98
CA SER A 114 -8.03 13.97 21.29
C SER A 114 -6.83 13.15 21.78
N ASP A 115 -7.05 12.34 22.80
CA ASP A 115 -6.06 11.37 23.28
C ASP A 115 -6.01 10.10 22.41
N THR A 116 -7.05 9.88 21.60
CA THR A 116 -7.14 8.71 20.72
C THR A 116 -6.21 8.87 19.53
N MET A 117 -5.36 7.88 19.34
CA MET A 117 -4.40 7.81 18.25
C MET A 117 -4.72 6.61 17.37
N THR A 118 -4.83 6.82 16.06
CA THR A 118 -5.01 5.71 15.12
C THR A 118 -3.64 5.32 14.57
N VAL A 119 -3.38 4.02 14.54
CA VAL A 119 -2.13 3.46 14.04
C VAL A 119 -2.44 2.57 12.85
N SER A 120 -1.84 2.89 11.71
CA SER A 120 -1.96 2.11 10.47
C SER A 120 -0.60 1.55 10.09
N ARG A 121 -0.54 0.27 9.73
CA ARG A 121 0.68 -0.39 9.25
C ARG A 121 0.57 -0.59 7.75
N ILE A 122 1.61 -0.21 7.03
CA ILE A 122 1.67 -0.22 5.57
C ILE A 122 2.90 -1.00 5.12
N ASP A 123 2.75 -1.80 4.08
CA ASP A 123 3.86 -2.55 3.52
C ASP A 123 4.95 -1.61 2.98
N PRO A 124 6.24 -2.02 3.06
CA PRO A 124 7.38 -1.18 2.72
C PRO A 124 7.46 -0.83 1.22
N GLU A 125 6.72 -1.56 0.38
CA GLU A 125 6.56 -1.28 -1.05
C GLU A 125 5.82 0.03 -1.32
N TYR A 126 4.91 0.42 -0.42
CA TYR A 126 4.09 1.62 -0.56
C TYR A 126 4.64 2.77 0.26
N THR A 127 4.77 3.92 -0.38
CA THR A 127 5.22 5.18 0.24
C THR A 127 4.12 6.24 0.24
N PHE A 128 2.88 5.80 0.16
CA PHE A 128 1.69 6.62 0.23
C PHE A 128 0.58 5.87 0.96
N TYR A 129 -0.32 6.63 1.59
CA TYR A 129 -1.48 6.06 2.25
C TYR A 129 -2.65 7.05 2.22
N THR A 130 -3.87 6.50 2.17
CA THR A 130 -5.09 7.30 2.27
C THR A 130 -5.69 7.10 3.65
N LEU A 131 -5.61 8.14 4.48
CA LEU A 131 -6.31 8.21 5.75
C LEU A 131 -7.82 8.31 5.45
N LYS A 132 -8.61 7.45 6.08
CA LYS A 132 -10.07 7.40 5.96
C LYS A 132 -10.71 7.66 7.32
N ASP A 133 -12.03 7.82 7.32
CA ASP A 133 -12.86 7.98 8.52
C ASP A 133 -12.42 9.16 9.41
N LEU A 134 -11.93 10.22 8.78
CA LEU A 134 -11.58 11.45 9.47
C LEU A 134 -12.85 12.22 9.85
N LYS A 135 -12.78 12.92 10.98
CA LYS A 135 -13.80 13.87 11.40
C LYS A 135 -13.62 15.17 10.64
N GLU A 136 -14.73 15.79 10.29
CA GLU A 136 -14.78 17.06 9.58
C GLU A 136 -14.41 18.23 10.51
N GLU A 137 -13.96 19.37 9.96
CA GLU A 137 -13.56 20.56 10.72
C GLU A 137 -12.59 20.28 11.89
N THR A 138 -11.75 19.26 11.72
CA THR A 138 -10.86 18.76 12.77
C THR A 138 -9.41 18.87 12.28
N SER A 139 -8.55 19.47 13.10
CA SER A 139 -7.11 19.49 12.86
C SER A 139 -6.52 18.14 13.26
N TYR A 140 -5.69 17.58 12.39
CA TYR A 140 -5.01 16.32 12.58
C TYR A 140 -3.50 16.50 12.52
N ILE A 141 -2.84 15.70 13.33
CA ILE A 141 -1.40 15.60 13.44
C ILE A 141 -1.02 14.20 12.97
N VAL A 142 -0.12 14.13 11.99
CA VAL A 142 0.32 12.87 11.39
C VAL A 142 1.83 12.80 11.30
N TYR A 143 2.37 11.62 11.60
CA TYR A 143 3.78 11.31 11.39
C TYR A 143 3.94 9.83 11.05
N VAL A 144 5.04 9.50 10.36
CA VAL A 144 5.34 8.14 9.89
C VAL A 144 6.64 7.67 10.52
N LYS A 145 6.66 6.39 10.92
CA LYS A 145 7.86 5.69 11.40
C LYS A 145 8.13 4.51 10.47
N ALA A 146 9.39 4.25 10.19
CA ALA A 146 9.84 3.02 9.55
C ALA A 146 10.06 1.96 10.62
N ALA A 147 9.83 0.69 10.29
CA ALA A 147 10.06 -0.42 11.21
C ALA A 147 10.76 -1.58 10.50
N VAL A 148 11.64 -2.24 11.25
CA VAL A 148 12.42 -3.42 10.86
C VAL A 148 12.26 -4.45 11.96
N GLY A 149 11.41 -5.45 11.72
CA GLY A 149 10.98 -6.41 12.74
C GLY A 149 10.38 -5.69 13.96
N ASN A 150 11.08 -5.77 15.09
CA ASN A 150 10.65 -5.15 16.36
C ASN A 150 11.23 -3.75 16.59
N VAL A 151 12.19 -3.31 15.76
CA VAL A 151 12.88 -2.02 15.91
C VAL A 151 12.15 -0.97 15.08
N ARG A 152 11.92 0.22 15.66
CA ARG A 152 11.24 1.34 15.00
C ARG A 152 12.17 2.53 14.87
N SER A 153 12.04 3.28 13.79
CA SER A 153 12.76 4.52 13.57
C SER A 153 12.23 5.64 14.47
N LEU A 154 12.95 6.76 14.45
CA LEU A 154 12.39 8.05 14.85
C LEU A 154 11.19 8.42 13.97
N SER A 155 10.33 9.31 14.48
CA SER A 155 9.22 9.87 13.70
C SER A 155 9.75 10.74 12.57
N SER A 156 9.05 10.73 11.43
CA SER A 156 9.17 11.78 10.43
C SER A 156 8.83 13.15 11.03
N VAL A 157 9.11 14.21 10.28
CA VAL A 157 8.56 15.54 10.58
C VAL A 157 7.03 15.42 10.70
N MET A 158 6.50 16.10 11.71
CA MET A 158 5.08 16.11 12.01
C MET A 158 4.34 16.97 10.99
N LEU A 159 3.33 16.39 10.36
CA LEU A 159 2.47 17.05 9.39
C LEU A 159 1.14 17.39 10.05
N GLU A 160 0.78 18.67 10.05
CA GLU A 160 -0.51 19.15 10.52
C GLU A 160 -1.40 19.52 9.32
N PHE A 161 -2.66 19.10 9.35
CA PHE A 161 -3.66 19.49 8.36
C PHE A 161 -5.03 19.58 9.00
N ARG A 162 -5.93 20.35 8.39
CA ARG A 162 -7.32 20.50 8.83
C ARG A 162 -8.26 19.93 7.79
N THR A 163 -9.20 19.09 8.20
CA THR A 163 -10.26 18.60 7.32
C THR A 163 -11.32 19.70 7.11
N PRO A 164 -11.76 19.93 5.86
CA PRO A 164 -12.86 20.86 5.63
C PRO A 164 -14.18 20.25 6.13
N ARG A 165 -15.16 21.11 6.40
CA ARG A 165 -16.56 20.68 6.59
C ARG A 165 -17.03 19.92 5.36
N THR A 166 -17.72 18.78 5.53
CA THR A 166 -18.55 18.27 4.45
C THR A 166 -19.69 19.27 4.32
N GLU A 167 -19.61 20.13 3.31
CA GLU A 167 -20.82 20.72 2.78
C GLU A 167 -21.64 19.54 2.26
N GLY A 168 -22.63 19.14 3.05
CA GLY A 168 -23.57 18.08 2.68
C GLY A 168 -23.99 18.35 1.25
N LEU A 169 -23.84 17.35 0.39
CA LEU A 169 -24.10 17.45 -1.04
C LEU A 169 -25.60 17.68 -1.29
N HIS A 170 -26.12 18.84 -0.95
CA HIS A 170 -26.94 19.59 -1.87
C HIS A 170 -25.96 20.47 -2.63
N ARG A 171 -25.24 19.88 -3.60
CA ARG A 171 -25.22 20.57 -4.89
C ARG A 171 -26.69 20.65 -5.27
N THR A 172 -27.38 21.69 -4.80
CA THR A 172 -28.19 22.43 -5.74
C THR A 172 -27.18 22.71 -6.84
N PHE A 173 -27.30 21.94 -7.92
CA PHE A 173 -26.88 22.47 -9.19
C PHE A 173 -27.76 23.72 -9.30
N THR A 174 -27.29 24.84 -8.74
CA THR A 174 -27.81 26.16 -9.05
C THR A 174 -27.29 26.42 -10.46
N THR A 175 -27.74 25.59 -11.41
CA THR A 175 -27.89 25.98 -12.80
C THR A 175 -28.66 27.28 -12.68
N SER A 176 -27.91 28.36 -12.81
CA SER A 176 -28.46 29.70 -12.77
C SER A 176 -29.56 29.77 -13.84
N ALA A 177 -30.50 30.70 -13.70
CA ALA A 177 -31.50 30.90 -14.76
C ALA A 177 -30.85 31.02 -16.15
N ALA A 178 -29.62 31.55 -16.22
CA ALA A 178 -28.82 31.61 -17.44
C ALA A 178 -28.43 30.23 -18.00
N ASP A 179 -28.07 29.25 -17.16
CA ASP A 179 -27.69 27.91 -17.62
C ASP A 179 -28.90 27.14 -18.19
N LEU A 180 -30.09 27.31 -17.60
CA LEU A 180 -31.32 26.75 -18.15
C LEU A 180 -31.72 27.43 -19.46
N VAL A 181 -31.50 28.75 -19.57
CA VAL A 181 -31.69 29.48 -20.82
C VAL A 181 -30.78 28.92 -21.92
N ILE A 182 -29.51 28.62 -21.62
CA ILE A 182 -28.59 28.03 -22.60
C ILE A 182 -29.12 26.67 -23.09
N VAL A 183 -29.56 25.79 -22.19
CA VAL A 183 -30.08 24.47 -22.57
C VAL A 183 -31.36 24.58 -23.41
N VAL A 184 -32.29 25.45 -23.02
CA VAL A 184 -33.55 25.67 -23.76
C VAL A 184 -33.27 26.27 -25.14
N MET A 185 -32.35 27.23 -25.24
CA MET A 185 -31.96 27.85 -26.50
C MET A 185 -31.31 26.83 -27.45
N VAL A 186 -30.40 25.99 -26.94
CA VAL A 186 -29.76 24.93 -27.73
C VAL A 186 -30.82 23.94 -28.23
N LEU A 187 -31.73 23.47 -27.36
CA LEU A 187 -32.81 22.58 -27.76
C LEU A 187 -33.74 23.21 -28.81
N ALA A 188 -34.09 24.49 -28.66
CA ALA A 188 -34.90 25.22 -29.64
C ALA A 188 -34.21 25.34 -31.00
N LEU A 189 -32.90 25.60 -31.01
CA LEU A 189 -32.10 25.65 -32.25
C LEU A 189 -32.06 24.28 -32.95
N TRP A 190 -31.90 23.19 -32.19
CA TRP A 190 -31.97 21.84 -32.74
C TRP A 190 -33.35 21.53 -33.34
N LEU A 191 -34.44 21.91 -32.68
CA LEU A 191 -35.80 21.73 -33.20
C LEU A 191 -36.05 22.57 -34.47
N ALA A 192 -35.55 23.80 -34.52
CA ALA A 192 -35.63 24.64 -35.70
C ALA A 192 -34.87 24.02 -36.88
N ALA A 193 -33.65 23.54 -36.65
CA ALA A 193 -32.85 22.85 -37.66
C ALA A 193 -33.55 21.59 -38.18
N LEU A 194 -34.11 20.76 -37.29
CA LEU A 194 -34.90 19.58 -37.66
C LEU A 194 -36.15 19.97 -38.46
N SER A 195 -36.83 21.05 -38.10
CA SER A 195 -38.02 21.51 -38.83
C SER A 195 -37.67 21.96 -40.25
N LEU A 196 -36.53 22.64 -40.44
CA LEU A 196 -36.03 23.04 -41.75
C LEU A 196 -35.56 21.83 -42.55
N PHE A 197 -34.90 20.88 -41.91
CA PHE A 197 -34.51 19.62 -42.53
C PHE A 197 -35.74 18.84 -43.02
N VAL A 198 -36.77 18.70 -42.20
CA VAL A 198 -38.03 18.03 -42.60
C VAL A 198 -38.73 18.78 -43.73
N ARG A 199 -38.75 20.12 -43.70
CA ARG A 199 -39.35 20.95 -44.77
C ARG A 199 -38.60 20.81 -46.09
N THR A 200 -37.27 20.84 -46.05
CA THR A 200 -36.42 20.67 -47.24
C THR A 200 -36.55 19.26 -47.81
N TRP A 201 -36.56 18.25 -46.94
CA TRP A 201 -36.82 16.86 -47.34
C TRP A 201 -38.20 16.68 -47.99
N ARG A 202 -39.25 17.27 -47.42
CA ARG A 202 -40.61 17.19 -47.97
C ARG A 202 -40.66 17.79 -49.38
N LYS A 203 -40.07 18.96 -49.61
CA LYS A 203 -40.05 19.59 -50.94
C LYS A 203 -39.34 18.71 -51.97
N LYS A 204 -38.23 18.09 -51.59
CA LYS A 204 -37.48 17.18 -52.46
C LYS A 204 -38.30 15.93 -52.84
N MET A 205 -39.00 15.32 -51.88
CA MET A 205 -39.85 14.15 -52.13
C MET A 205 -41.11 14.50 -52.93
N SER A 206 -41.65 15.71 -52.78
CA SER A 206 -42.83 16.18 -53.53
C SER A 206 -42.53 16.38 -55.02
N GLY A 207 -41.31 16.81 -55.35
CA GLY A 207 -40.86 16.98 -56.75
C GLY A 207 -40.51 15.67 -57.45
N ALA A 208 -40.25 14.60 -56.70
CA ALA A 208 -39.94 13.27 -57.26
C ALA A 208 -41.19 12.46 -57.66
N ALA A 209 -42.39 12.88 -57.25
CA ALA A 209 -43.64 12.16 -57.54
C ALA A 209 -44.28 12.51 -58.90
N THR A 210 -43.67 13.40 -59.70
CA THR A 210 -44.29 13.93 -60.95
C THR A 210 -43.52 13.58 -62.23
N SER A 211 -42.59 12.63 -62.21
CA SER A 211 -41.83 12.22 -63.41
C SER A 211 -41.90 10.73 -63.74
N THR A 212 -43.10 10.15 -63.72
CA THR A 212 -43.41 8.92 -64.47
C THR A 212 -44.66 9.14 -65.30
N GLY A 213 -44.52 9.92 -66.37
CA GLY A 213 -45.47 10.00 -67.47
C GLY A 213 -45.07 9.00 -68.55
N GLY A 214 -45.94 8.02 -68.81
CA GLY A 214 -45.78 7.00 -69.85
C GLY A 214 -47.13 6.38 -70.23
N THR A 215 -47.92 7.13 -71.00
CA THR A 215 -48.87 6.73 -72.06
C THR A 215 -49.73 5.46 -71.90
N GLY A 216 -51.06 5.64 -71.88
CA GLY A 216 -52.03 4.58 -72.19
C GLY A 216 -53.49 4.95 -71.90
N THR A 217 -54.14 5.59 -72.87
CA THR A 217 -55.60 5.64 -73.22
C THR A 217 -56.71 5.36 -72.18
N PRO A 218 -57.81 6.15 -72.19
CA PRO A 218 -58.97 5.94 -71.32
C PRO A 218 -59.91 4.90 -71.91
N LEU A 219 -60.13 3.79 -71.19
CA LEU A 219 -61.24 2.87 -71.45
C LEU A 219 -62.15 2.82 -70.22
N ALA A 220 -63.38 3.24 -70.46
CA ALA A 220 -64.49 3.13 -69.54
C ALA A 220 -64.70 1.68 -69.10
N MET A 221 -64.73 1.41 -67.79
CA MET A 221 -65.62 0.38 -67.26
C MET A 221 -65.90 0.57 -65.77
N ARG A 222 -67.01 1.27 -65.56
CA ARG A 222 -68.05 0.99 -64.57
C ARG A 222 -67.90 -0.36 -63.85
N LEU A 223 -67.64 -0.34 -62.54
CA LEU A 223 -68.21 -1.32 -61.61
C LEU A 223 -68.43 -0.66 -60.24
N ARG A 224 -69.72 -0.50 -59.92
CA ARG A 224 -70.24 -0.36 -58.56
C ARG A 224 -69.63 -1.44 -57.68
N SER A 225 -69.33 -1.11 -56.42
CA SER A 225 -69.86 -1.88 -55.28
C SER A 225 -69.34 -1.39 -53.93
N ARG A 226 -70.28 -0.81 -53.16
CA ARG A 226 -70.54 -1.04 -51.73
C ARG A 226 -69.55 -0.42 -50.72
N TYR A 227 -70.00 0.60 -49.97
CA TYR A 227 -70.48 0.48 -48.57
C TYR A 227 -69.38 -0.01 -47.62
N ARG A 228 -68.91 0.74 -46.60
CA ARG A 228 -69.66 1.33 -45.48
C ARG A 228 -68.85 2.47 -44.79
N LYS A 229 -69.49 3.63 -44.55
CA LYS A 229 -69.51 4.30 -43.23
C LYS A 229 -70.64 3.63 -42.40
N PRO A 230 -70.88 3.88 -41.09
CA PRO A 230 -70.30 4.83 -40.12
C PRO A 230 -69.86 4.10 -38.82
N TRP A 231 -69.44 4.74 -37.73
CA TRP A 231 -70.33 5.12 -36.62
C TRP A 231 -69.80 6.32 -35.85
N MET A 232 -70.73 7.19 -35.50
CA MET A 232 -70.60 8.43 -34.76
C MET A 232 -71.65 8.36 -33.65
N TRP A 233 -71.25 8.42 -32.39
CA TRP A 233 -72.03 8.74 -31.18
C TRP A 233 -70.97 9.28 -30.21
N SER A 234 -70.87 10.56 -29.84
CA SER A 234 -71.83 11.52 -29.24
C SER A 234 -72.48 11.01 -27.95
N GLN A 235 -72.01 11.58 -26.82
CA GLN A 235 -72.68 11.99 -25.58
C GLN A 235 -71.87 11.56 -24.34
N LYS A 236 -71.29 12.46 -23.51
CA LYS A 236 -71.83 13.54 -22.65
C LYS A 236 -72.03 13.04 -21.19
N TYR A 237 -71.35 13.73 -20.25
CA TYR A 237 -71.60 13.83 -18.79
C TYR A 237 -71.23 12.62 -17.89
N ARG A 238 -70.76 12.71 -16.64
CA ARG A 238 -70.29 13.76 -15.69
C ARG A 238 -69.61 13.02 -14.48
N PRO A 239 -68.95 13.71 -13.52
CA PRO A 239 -68.02 13.12 -12.54
C PRO A 239 -68.65 12.74 -11.18
N GLY A 240 -67.90 11.95 -10.41
CA GLY A 240 -67.85 12.00 -8.94
C GLY A 240 -68.47 10.85 -8.16
N ARG A 241 -67.65 10.11 -7.40
CA ARG A 241 -67.72 10.07 -5.92
C ARG A 241 -66.62 9.19 -5.30
N ALA A 242 -66.04 9.75 -4.23
CA ALA A 242 -65.20 9.09 -3.23
C ALA A 242 -66.01 8.12 -2.36
N TYR A 243 -65.33 7.18 -1.69
CA TYR A 243 -65.72 6.54 -0.42
C TYR A 243 -64.47 6.00 0.31
N PRO A 244 -64.54 5.71 1.62
CA PRO A 244 -63.56 6.19 2.59
C PRO A 244 -62.68 5.10 3.23
N ALA A 245 -61.85 5.57 4.15
CA ALA A 245 -60.97 4.83 5.04
C ALA A 245 -61.69 3.84 5.97
N THR A 246 -60.93 2.79 6.31
CA THR A 246 -60.87 2.12 7.62
C THR A 246 -59.42 1.71 7.85
#